data_AF-A0A8K0DDQ1-F1
#
_entry.id   AF-A0A8K0DDQ1-F1
#
_cell.length_a   1.000
_cell.length_b   1.000
_cell.length_c   1.000
_cell.angle_alpha   90.00
_cell.angle_beta   90.00
_cell.angle_gamma   90.00
#
_symmetry.space_group_name_H-M   'P 1'
#
loop_
_entity.id
_entity.type
_entity.pdbx_description
1 polymer ?
#
loop_
_entity_poly.entity_id
_entity_poly.type
_entity_poly.pdbx_seq_one_letter_code
_entity_poly.pdbx_strand_id
1 'polypeptide(L)'
;MTTQVQEIGFGYVKTLPGIIKIAQEVMNFIGMICVAATGMSARGDAFIACSVIALIVTALLLASYIFQIIAKLQIPWYKIEFFYCVIWVIFYIVVSSLVAASGSGGYIAGGIFGFLAAILYAADAYHKYRLIVAA
;
A
#
# COMPACT_ATOMS: atom_id res chain seq x y z
N MET A 1 -21.68 7.60 15.84
CA MET A 1 -22.81 6.65 15.91
C MET A 1 -22.32 5.27 15.54
N THR A 2 -22.32 4.39 16.55
CA THR A 2 -22.44 2.92 16.46
C THR A 2 -21.55 2.19 15.46
N THR A 3 -20.49 1.60 16.00
CA THR A 3 -20.00 0.23 15.72
C THR A 3 -21.07 -0.67 15.10
N GLN A 4 -21.18 -0.68 13.77
CA GLN A 4 -22.11 -1.53 13.01
C GLN A 4 -21.41 -2.27 11.87
N VAL A 5 -20.19 -2.78 12.09
CA VAL A 5 -19.76 -4.03 11.44
C VAL A 5 -18.73 -4.76 12.32
N GLN A 6 -19.08 -5.02 13.59
CA GLN A 6 -18.28 -5.89 14.46
C GLN A 6 -18.69 -7.36 14.29
N GLU A 7 -18.59 -7.83 13.05
CA GLU A 7 -18.44 -9.23 12.66
C GLU A 7 -17.88 -9.25 11.24
N ILE A 8 -16.57 -9.21 11.05
CA ILE A 8 -16.04 -9.59 9.75
C ILE A 8 -14.61 -10.11 9.85
N GLY A 9 -14.49 -11.44 9.90
CA GLY A 9 -13.29 -12.14 9.45
C GLY A 9 -13.06 -11.87 7.96
N PHE A 10 -13.16 -12.89 7.09
CA PHE A 10 -12.95 -12.73 5.64
C PHE A 10 -13.82 -11.66 4.94
N GLY A 11 -14.89 -11.15 5.55
CA GLY A 11 -15.66 -10.06 4.94
C GLY A 11 -15.04 -8.66 5.05
N TYR A 12 -13.96 -8.46 5.84
CA TYR A 12 -13.22 -7.19 5.83
C TYR A 12 -12.63 -6.88 4.44
N VAL A 13 -12.26 -7.94 3.71
CA VAL A 13 -11.80 -7.92 2.31
C VAL A 13 -12.83 -7.27 1.38
N LYS A 14 -14.13 -7.31 1.73
CA LYS A 14 -15.22 -6.72 0.94
C LYS A 14 -15.54 -5.28 1.31
N THR A 15 -14.91 -4.73 2.36
CA THR A 15 -15.08 -3.34 2.74
C THR A 15 -14.27 -2.44 1.81
N LEU A 16 -14.72 -1.19 1.61
CA LEU A 16 -13.99 -0.19 0.82
C LEU A 16 -12.49 -0.09 1.19
N PRO A 17 -12.09 0.03 2.49
CA PRO A 17 -10.68 0.06 2.86
C PRO A 17 -9.95 -1.27 2.63
N GLY A 18 -10.65 -2.40 2.74
CA GLY A 18 -10.08 -3.72 2.43
C GLY A 18 -9.74 -3.88 0.95
N ILE A 19 -10.66 -3.49 0.06
CA ILE A 19 -10.47 -3.56 -1.41
C ILE A 19 -9.30 -2.66 -1.84
N ILE A 20 -9.19 -1.45 -1.28
CA ILE A 20 -8.09 -0.54 -1.61
C ILE A 20 -6.73 -1.14 -1.20
N LYS A 21 -6.63 -1.75 -0.01
CA LYS A 21 -5.40 -2.43 0.43
C LYS A 21 -5.03 -3.61 -0.48
N ILE A 22 -6.02 -4.40 -0.92
CA ILE A 22 -5.78 -5.51 -1.85
C ILE A 22 -5.30 -4.99 -3.21
N ALA A 23 -5.91 -3.91 -3.72
CA ALA A 23 -5.46 -3.29 -4.95
C ALA A 23 -4.01 -2.78 -4.83
N GLN A 24 -3.62 -2.18 -3.70
CA GLN A 24 -2.23 -1.80 -3.42
C GLN A 24 -1.28 -3.01 -3.48
N GLU A 25 -1.66 -4.11 -2.81
CA GLU A 25 -0.90 -5.36 -2.78
C GLU A 25 -0.66 -5.91 -4.20
N VAL A 26 -1.73 -5.93 -5.02
CA VAL A 26 -1.67 -6.44 -6.40
C VAL A 26 -0.79 -5.55 -7.28
N MET A 27 -0.93 -4.23 -7.20
CA MET A 27 -0.10 -3.30 -7.99
C MET A 27 1.38 -3.43 -7.61
N ASN A 28 1.68 -3.61 -6.32
CA ASN A 28 3.04 -3.87 -5.86
C ASN A 28 3.60 -5.18 -6.40
N PHE A 29 2.82 -6.26 -6.32
CA PHE A 29 3.26 -7.56 -6.77
C PHE A 29 3.56 -7.56 -8.27
N ILE A 30 2.69 -6.94 -9.07
CA ILE A 30 2.90 -6.79 -10.51
C ILE A 30 4.13 -5.92 -10.79
N GLY A 31 4.23 -4.75 -10.14
CA GLY A 31 5.37 -3.84 -10.31
C GLY A 31 6.70 -4.51 -9.98
N MET A 32 6.74 -5.28 -8.89
CA MET A 32 7.91 -6.06 -8.49
C MET A 32 8.31 -7.10 -9.54
N ILE A 33 7.35 -7.87 -10.07
CA ILE A 33 7.62 -8.88 -11.10
C ILE A 33 8.18 -8.22 -12.37
N CYS A 34 7.63 -7.09 -12.81
CA CYS A 34 8.12 -6.35 -13.97
C CYS A 34 9.58 -5.91 -13.82
N VAL A 35 9.94 -5.39 -12.64
CA VAL A 35 11.31 -4.96 -12.35
C VAL A 35 12.25 -6.17 -12.20
N ALA A 36 11.82 -7.22 -11.48
CA ALA A 36 12.61 -8.43 -11.25
C ALA A 36 12.91 -9.18 -12.56
N ALA A 37 11.97 -9.21 -13.51
CA ALA A 37 12.16 -9.85 -14.81
C ALA A 37 13.16 -9.12 -15.74
N THR A 38 13.47 -7.85 -15.45
CA THR A 38 14.36 -7.02 -16.27
C THR A 38 15.84 -7.25 -15.96
N GLY A 39 16.17 -7.73 -14.76
CA GLY A 39 17.53 -8.00 -14.31
C GLY A 39 18.00 -7.12 -13.15
N MET A 40 19.22 -7.39 -12.70
CA MET A 40 19.80 -6.80 -11.48
C MET A 40 20.36 -5.40 -11.75
N SER A 41 19.84 -4.40 -11.04
CA SER A 41 20.29 -3.01 -11.12
C SER A 41 19.98 -2.33 -9.80
N ALA A 42 20.90 -1.53 -9.27
CA ALA A 42 20.70 -0.82 -8.00
C ALA A 42 19.39 0.01 -7.96
N ARG A 43 18.92 0.48 -9.12
CA ARG A 43 17.64 1.20 -9.27
C ARG A 43 16.43 0.28 -9.13
N GLY A 44 16.50 -0.89 -9.76
CA GLY A 44 15.47 -1.92 -9.67
C GLY A 44 15.43 -2.56 -8.28
N ASP A 45 16.59 -2.79 -7.68
CA ASP A 45 16.72 -3.35 -6.33
C ASP A 45 16.09 -2.43 -5.28
N ALA A 46 16.28 -1.10 -5.42
CA ALA A 46 15.61 -0.12 -4.57
C ALA A 46 14.08 -0.21 -4.69
N PHE A 47 13.54 -0.35 -5.91
CA PHE A 47 12.11 -0.51 -6.13
C PHE A 47 11.58 -1.83 -5.57
N ILE A 48 12.32 -2.93 -5.76
CA ILE A 48 11.94 -4.25 -5.25
C ILE A 48 11.94 -4.23 -3.71
N ALA A 49 12.99 -3.69 -3.08
CA ALA A 49 13.05 -3.57 -1.62
C ALA A 49 11.89 -2.74 -1.06
N CYS A 50 11.60 -1.61 -1.72
CA CYS A 50 10.44 -0.77 -1.43
C CYS A 50 9.15 -1.61 -1.55
N SER A 51 8.92 -2.28 -2.68
CA SER A 51 7.72 -3.09 -2.88
C SER A 51 7.58 -4.26 -1.91
N VAL A 52 8.66 -4.93 -1.51
CA VAL A 52 8.62 -6.02 -0.53
C VAL A 52 8.22 -5.51 0.85
N ILE A 53 8.82 -4.39 1.30
CA ILE A 53 8.50 -3.82 2.61
C ILE A 53 7.05 -3.34 2.63
N ALA A 54 6.57 -2.70 1.55
CA ALA A 54 5.18 -2.29 1.45
C ALA A 54 4.22 -3.48 1.47
N LEU A 55 4.53 -4.59 0.78
CA LEU A 55 3.72 -5.81 0.84
C LEU A 55 3.66 -6.37 2.26
N ILE A 56 4.82 -6.54 2.92
CA ILE A 56 4.87 -7.08 4.28
C ILE A 56 4.06 -6.22 5.24
N VAL A 57 4.25 -4.90 5.22
CA VAL A 57 3.56 -4.02 6.17
C VAL A 57 2.06 -3.89 5.84
N THR A 58 1.68 -3.87 4.56
CA THR A 58 0.27 -3.82 4.15
C THR A 58 -0.45 -5.14 4.48
N ALA A 59 0.20 -6.28 4.28
CA ALA A 59 -0.29 -7.59 4.68
C ALA A 59 -0.43 -7.72 6.20
N LEU A 60 0.55 -7.25 6.98
CA LEU A 60 0.47 -7.22 8.45
C LEU A 60 -0.68 -6.32 8.93
N LEU A 61 -0.88 -5.16 8.31
CA LEU A 61 -2.02 -4.29 8.58
C LEU A 61 -3.33 -5.03 8.27
N LEU A 62 -3.45 -5.64 7.09
CA LEU A 62 -4.64 -6.40 6.71
C LEU A 62 -4.93 -7.55 7.69
N ALA A 63 -3.90 -8.32 8.08
CA ALA A 63 -4.00 -9.37 9.08
C ALA A 63 -4.46 -8.84 10.43
N SER A 64 -3.91 -7.71 10.89
CA SER A 64 -4.30 -7.11 12.18
C SER A 64 -5.77 -6.66 12.23
N TYR A 65 -6.35 -6.28 11.08
CA TYR A 65 -7.79 -6.03 10.93
C TYR A 65 -8.62 -7.32 10.94
N ILE A 66 -8.17 -8.37 10.24
CA ILE A 66 -8.87 -9.67 10.18
C ILE A 66 -8.87 -10.37 11.54
N PHE A 67 -7.76 -10.33 12.28
CA PHE A 67 -7.62 -10.98 13.59
C PHE A 67 -8.16 -10.14 14.76
N GLN A 68 -8.74 -8.96 14.49
CA GLN A 68 -9.28 -8.03 15.48
C GLN A 68 -8.31 -7.64 16.62
N ILE A 69 -7.00 -7.77 16.42
CA ILE A 69 -5.99 -7.42 17.43
C ILE A 69 -6.03 -5.91 17.74
N ILE A 70 -6.38 -5.09 16.74
CA ILE A 70 -6.50 -3.63 16.88
C ILE A 70 -7.63 -3.23 17.86
N ALA A 71 -8.68 -4.03 18.01
CA ALA A 71 -9.81 -3.69 18.89
C ALA A 71 -9.45 -3.70 20.40
N LYS A 72 -8.35 -4.36 20.78
CA LYS A 72 -7.87 -4.39 22.17
C LYS A 72 -6.93 -3.24 22.55
N LEU A 73 -6.45 -2.47 21.56
CA LEU A 73 -5.51 -1.36 21.79
C LEU A 73 -6.26 -0.04 21.62
N GLN A 74 -6.46 0.72 22.70
CA GLN A 74 -7.09 2.05 22.67
C GLN A 74 -6.20 3.15 22.04
N ILE A 75 -5.33 2.78 21.10
CA ILE A 75 -4.43 3.69 20.39
C ILE A 75 -5.14 4.19 19.11
N PRO A 76 -5.06 5.48 18.75
CA PRO A 76 -5.62 6.00 17.49
C PRO A 76 -4.82 5.49 16.27
N TRP A 77 -5.02 4.21 15.93
CA TRP A 77 -4.31 3.49 14.87
C TRP A 77 -4.47 4.13 13.49
N TYR A 78 -5.61 4.79 13.26
CA TYR A 78 -5.93 5.53 12.04
C TYR A 78 -4.91 6.64 11.72
N LYS A 79 -4.27 7.26 12.73
CA LYS A 79 -3.25 8.32 12.51
C LYS A 79 -1.94 7.70 12.02
N ILE A 80 -1.50 6.62 12.65
CA ILE A 80 -0.26 5.92 12.29
C ILE A 80 -0.35 5.42 10.85
N GLU A 81 -1.48 4.82 10.50
CA GLU A 81 -1.76 4.37 9.15
C GLU A 81 -1.78 5.49 8.11
N PHE A 82 -2.29 6.68 8.46
CA PHE A 82 -2.26 7.83 7.56
C PHE A 82 -0.83 8.25 7.24
N PHE A 83 0.04 8.37 8.26
CA PHE A 83 1.46 8.68 8.05
C PHE A 83 2.17 7.61 7.22
N TYR A 84 1.87 6.33 7.47
CA TYR A 84 2.38 5.23 6.67
C TYR A 84 2.03 5.40 5.18
N CYS A 85 0.75 5.65 4.86
CA CYS A 85 0.32 5.83 3.47
C CYS A 85 1.04 7.02 2.82
N VAL A 86 1.14 8.16 3.51
CA VAL A 86 1.82 9.36 2.97
C VAL A 86 3.31 9.11 2.71
N ILE A 87 4.00 8.45 3.64
CA ILE A 87 5.41 8.08 3.46
C ILE A 87 5.56 7.19 2.23
N TRP A 88 4.71 6.17 2.09
CA TRP A 88 4.75 5.27 0.94
C TRP A 88 4.48 5.94 -0.40
N VAL A 89 3.57 6.92 -0.47
CA VAL A 89 3.37 7.72 -1.67
C VAL A 89 4.67 8.39 -2.11
N ILE A 90 5.38 9.02 -1.16
CA ILE A 90 6.65 9.73 -1.45
C ILE A 90 7.71 8.73 -1.94
N PHE A 91 7.86 7.60 -1.24
CA PHE A 91 8.79 6.56 -1.63
C PHE A 91 8.49 6.04 -3.04
N TYR A 92 7.23 5.69 -3.35
CA TYR A 92 6.84 5.21 -4.68
C TYR A 92 7.10 6.23 -5.77
N ILE A 93 6.85 7.52 -5.55
CA ILE A 93 7.14 8.56 -6.54
C ILE A 93 8.64 8.59 -6.86
N VAL A 94 9.51 8.51 -5.85
CA VAL A 94 10.97 8.52 -6.04
C VAL A 94 11.44 7.26 -6.76
N VAL A 95 11.10 6.07 -6.26
CA VAL A 95 11.58 4.82 -6.87
C VAL A 95 10.98 4.58 -8.26
N SER A 96 9.72 4.96 -8.50
CA SER A 96 9.09 4.84 -9.82
C SER A 96 9.74 5.76 -10.84
N SER A 97 10.09 6.98 -10.44
CA SER A 97 10.83 7.92 -11.30
C SER A 97 12.22 7.38 -11.66
N LEU A 98 12.92 6.78 -10.70
CA LEU A 98 14.26 6.22 -10.90
C LEU A 98 14.25 5.03 -11.87
N VAL A 99 13.26 4.16 -11.73
CA VAL A 99 13.10 2.98 -12.60
C VAL A 99 12.61 3.41 -13.98
N ALA A 100 11.66 4.34 -14.08
CA ALA A 100 11.18 4.89 -15.35
C ALA A 100 12.31 5.58 -16.16
N ALA A 101 13.25 6.25 -15.50
CA ALA A 101 14.41 6.88 -16.14
C ALA A 101 15.43 5.89 -16.73
N SER A 102 15.28 4.58 -16.47
CA SER A 102 16.24 3.56 -16.93
C SER A 102 16.00 3.07 -18.36
N GLY A 103 14.87 3.43 -18.98
CA GLY A 103 14.63 3.24 -20.42
C GLY A 103 14.38 1.80 -20.89
N SER A 104 14.51 0.79 -20.03
CA SER A 104 14.17 -0.60 -20.37
C SER A 104 12.68 -0.88 -20.16
N GLY A 105 12.08 -1.69 -21.04
CA GLY A 105 10.64 -1.89 -21.07
C GLY A 105 10.05 -2.40 -19.74
N GLY A 106 10.71 -3.34 -19.06
CA GLY A 106 10.22 -3.87 -17.79
C GLY A 106 10.42 -2.92 -16.61
N TYR A 107 11.46 -2.07 -16.63
CA TYR A 107 11.59 -0.97 -15.68
C TYR A 107 10.51 0.10 -15.91
N ILE A 108 10.24 0.50 -17.15
CA ILE A 108 9.15 1.44 -17.44
C ILE A 108 7.80 0.89 -16.97
N ALA A 109 7.51 -0.39 -17.23
CA ALA A 109 6.30 -1.05 -16.74
C ALA A 109 6.22 -1.03 -15.21
N GLY A 110 7.31 -1.40 -14.52
CA GLY A 110 7.39 -1.34 -13.06
C GLY A 110 7.15 0.07 -12.49
N GLY A 111 7.72 1.09 -13.13
CA GLY A 111 7.49 2.49 -12.77
C GLY A 111 6.03 2.92 -12.92
N ILE A 112 5.35 2.53 -14.01
CA ILE A 112 3.92 2.81 -14.21
C ILE A 112 3.09 2.17 -13.09
N PHE A 113 3.34 0.90 -12.77
CA PHE A 113 2.63 0.21 -11.68
C PHE A 113 2.95 0.83 -10.31
N GLY A 114 4.17 1.30 -10.10
CA GLY A 114 4.55 2.03 -8.88
C GLY A 114 3.84 3.38 -8.74
N PHE A 115 3.64 4.12 -9.83
CA PHE A 115 2.82 5.35 -9.81
C PHE A 115 1.34 5.04 -9.53
N LEU A 116 0.79 3.96 -10.11
CA LEU A 116 -0.57 3.51 -9.80
C LEU A 116 -0.70 3.11 -8.32
N ALA A 117 0.29 2.43 -7.76
CA ALA A 117 0.36 2.12 -6.33
C ALA A 117 0.38 3.41 -5.49
N ALA A 118 1.16 4.42 -5.87
CA ALA A 118 1.19 5.72 -5.20
C ALA A 118 -0.21 6.39 -5.19
N ILE A 119 -0.94 6.35 -6.30
CA ILE A 119 -2.31 6.89 -6.36
C ILE A 119 -3.24 6.12 -5.41
N LEU A 120 -3.14 4.79 -5.36
CA LEU A 120 -3.91 3.96 -4.43
C LEU A 120 -3.57 4.25 -2.96
N TYR A 121 -2.30 4.45 -2.64
CA TYR A 121 -1.86 4.86 -1.28
C TYR A 121 -2.38 6.25 -0.91
N ALA A 122 -2.39 7.19 -1.87
CA ALA A 122 -2.95 8.53 -1.66
C ALA A 122 -4.47 8.48 -1.47
N ALA A 123 -5.19 7.65 -2.23
CA ALA A 123 -6.62 7.44 -2.07
C ALA A 123 -6.97 6.85 -0.69
N ASP A 124 -6.17 5.90 -0.20
CA ASP A 124 -6.33 5.32 1.14
C ASP A 124 -6.06 6.37 2.24
N ALA A 125 -5.02 7.19 2.07
CA ALA A 125 -4.72 8.31 2.96
C ALA A 125 -5.88 9.31 3.02
N TYR A 126 -6.51 9.63 1.88
CA TYR A 126 -7.65 10.54 1.82
C TYR A 126 -8.87 10.00 2.57
N HIS A 127 -9.19 8.71 2.42
CA HIS A 127 -10.28 8.08 3.16
C HIS A 127 -10.03 8.13 4.67
N LYS A 128 -8.80 7.85 5.10
CA LYS A 128 -8.39 7.95 6.51
C LYS A 128 -8.46 9.39 7.02
N TYR A 129 -8.01 10.36 6.25
CA TYR A 129 -8.09 11.78 6.61
C TYR A 129 -9.54 12.24 6.84
N ARG A 130 -10.48 11.82 5.97
CA ARG A 130 -11.91 12.12 6.16
C ARG A 130 -12.46 11.54 7.46
N LEU A 131 -12.05 10.32 7.83
CA LEU A 131 -12.43 9.70 9.09
C LEU A 131 -11.83 10.43 10.30
N ILE A 132 -10.62 10.96 10.18
CA ILE A 132 -9.95 11.77 11.23
C ILE A 132 -10.71 13.08 11.48
N VAL A 133 -11.07 13.78 10.40
CA VAL A 133 -11.72 15.10 10.49
C VAL A 133 -13.18 14.99 10.96
N ALA A 134 -13.84 13.86 10.69
CA ALA A 134 -15.22 13.61 11.10
C ALA A 134 -15.37 13.03 12.51
N ALA A 135 -14.27 12.72 13.20
CA ALA A 135 -14.23 12.13 14.54
C ALA A 135 -13.94 13.18 15.61
#